data_AF-A0AAD6XA31-F1
#
_entry.id   AF-A0AAD6XA31-F1
#
_cell.length_a   1.000
_cell.length_b   1.000
_cell.length_c   1.000
_cell.angle_alpha   90.00
_cell.angle_beta   90.00
_cell.angle_gamma   90.00
#
_symmetry.space_group_name_H-M   'P 1'
#
loop_
_entity.id
_entity.type
_entity.pdbx_description
1 polymer ?
#
loop_
_entity_poly.entity_id
_entity_poly.type
_entity_poly.pdbx_seq_one_letter_code
_entity_poly.pdbx_strand_id
1 'polypeptide(L)'
;MTSETAPTTLEAPRLPLELERDIFEIAALSFRSSIPAYLQVAHRIHEWIEPILYNTLMVQRLKDPKLTESTPTPADCRTAEFLASNVHRLNIYGPFPHEQLHTLLDACKSTRDLALWVPFPPPNLLPFLQAMPLERLSVDVAYLFGGPLPMNFAHPAFAALTHLDVQNAVFDDWRFYTELARAPALTHLSFRDKFHPRVLRGALAHCAKLRALGVIWSPRRSAVDVKEGEVVDARFFMVVCEDALEEWEVGARGGRDIWARAEPFIAKKEAGEIKVSLVWLK
;
A
#
# COMPACT_ATOMS: atom_id res chain seq x y z
N MET A 1 5.82 60.70 -30.90
CA MET A 1 5.84 60.77 -29.42
C MET A 1 5.56 59.39 -28.88
N THR A 2 6.59 58.59 -28.70
CA THR A 2 6.52 57.23 -28.13
C THR A 2 6.76 57.34 -26.64
N SER A 3 5.70 57.18 -25.86
CA SER A 3 5.73 57.17 -24.40
C SER A 3 6.38 55.88 -23.91
N GLU A 4 7.64 55.97 -23.52
CA GLU A 4 8.43 54.91 -22.90
C GLU A 4 7.83 54.60 -21.52
N THR A 5 7.13 53.47 -21.42
CA THR A 5 6.50 53.00 -20.18
C THR A 5 7.60 52.41 -19.30
N ALA A 6 7.88 53.07 -18.18
CA ALA A 6 8.90 52.61 -17.23
C ALA A 6 8.58 51.17 -16.76
N PRO A 7 9.59 50.28 -16.66
CA PRO A 7 9.38 48.91 -16.23
C PRO A 7 8.81 48.89 -14.81
N THR A 8 7.65 48.27 -14.68
CA THR A 8 6.97 48.00 -13.41
C THR A 8 7.93 47.23 -12.51
N THR A 9 8.41 47.88 -11.45
CA THR A 9 9.26 47.24 -10.45
C THR A 9 8.54 46.02 -9.90
N LEU A 10 9.13 44.83 -10.09
CA LEU A 10 8.63 43.58 -9.54
C LEU A 10 8.50 43.73 -8.02
N GLU A 11 7.26 43.83 -7.56
CA GLU A 11 6.92 43.96 -6.15
C GLU A 11 7.50 42.74 -5.41
N ALA A 12 8.29 42.97 -4.36
CA ALA A 12 8.87 41.88 -3.59
C ALA A 12 7.77 40.95 -3.06
N PRO A 13 7.99 39.62 -3.04
CA PRO A 13 7.00 38.68 -2.55
C PRO A 13 6.58 39.06 -1.12
N ARG A 14 5.26 39.08 -0.88
CA ARG A 14 4.67 39.50 0.41
C ARG A 14 4.98 38.54 1.56
N LEU A 15 5.35 37.30 1.24
CA LEU A 15 5.71 36.27 2.19
C LEU A 15 7.14 35.79 1.96
N PRO A 16 7.90 35.46 3.02
CA PRO A 16 9.11 34.65 2.91
C PRO A 16 8.85 33.34 2.15
N LEU A 17 9.84 32.90 1.36
CA LEU A 17 9.72 31.75 0.47
C LEU A 17 9.39 30.45 1.24
N GLU A 18 9.98 30.30 2.42
CA GLU A 18 9.81 29.15 3.30
C GLU A 18 8.36 29.06 3.80
N LEU A 19 7.77 30.20 4.19
CA LEU A 19 6.38 30.24 4.64
C LEU A 19 5.40 29.98 3.49
N GLU A 20 5.69 30.50 2.29
CA GLU A 20 4.89 30.18 1.11
C GLU A 20 4.90 28.68 0.83
N ARG A 21 6.09 28.04 0.88
CA ARG A 21 6.24 26.60 0.70
C ARG A 21 5.45 25.80 1.75
N ASP A 22 5.62 26.12 3.03
CA ASP A 22 4.92 25.44 4.12
C ASP A 22 3.40 25.53 3.95
N ILE A 23 2.87 26.71 3.58
CA ILE A 23 1.45 26.91 3.34
C ILE A 23 0.96 26.00 2.20
N PHE A 24 1.65 25.96 1.06
CA PHE A 24 1.25 25.13 -0.07
C PHE A 24 1.38 23.65 0.21
N GLU A 25 2.44 23.20 0.89
CA GLU A 25 2.63 21.78 1.24
C GLU A 25 1.55 21.31 2.22
N ILE A 26 1.26 22.09 3.28
CA ILE A 26 0.17 21.80 4.22
C ILE A 26 -1.18 21.76 3.51
N ALA A 27 -1.44 22.74 2.62
CA ALA A 27 -2.68 22.80 1.85
C ALA A 27 -2.82 21.61 0.89
N ALA A 28 -1.73 21.18 0.23
CA ALA A 28 -1.71 20.01 -0.65
C ALA A 28 -1.95 18.70 0.11
N LEU A 29 -1.34 18.55 1.29
CA LEU A 29 -1.55 17.38 2.14
C LEU A 29 -2.98 17.30 2.70
N SER A 30 -3.54 18.45 3.09
CA SER A 30 -4.89 18.55 3.67
C SER A 30 -5.99 18.46 2.61
N PHE A 31 -5.74 19.01 1.42
CA PHE A 31 -6.72 19.14 0.34
C PHE A 31 -6.16 18.62 -0.99
N ARG A 32 -5.87 17.31 -1.06
CA ARG A 32 -5.25 16.69 -2.24
C ARG A 32 -6.01 16.90 -3.55
N SER A 33 -7.33 16.99 -3.50
CA SER A 33 -8.16 17.29 -4.68
C SER A 33 -7.87 18.67 -5.30
N SER A 34 -7.29 19.58 -4.53
CA SER A 34 -6.93 20.93 -4.97
C SER A 34 -5.51 21.03 -5.54
N ILE A 35 -4.69 19.97 -5.44
CA ILE A 35 -3.31 19.96 -5.96
C ILE A 35 -3.24 20.41 -7.44
N PRO A 36 -4.10 19.94 -8.36
CA PRO A 36 -4.04 20.40 -9.75
C PRO A 36 -4.15 21.92 -9.91
N ALA A 37 -4.95 22.57 -9.06
CA ALA A 37 -5.05 24.03 -9.05
C ALA A 37 -3.80 24.69 -8.44
N TYR A 38 -3.23 24.10 -7.38
CA TYR A 38 -1.99 24.60 -6.76
C TYR A 38 -0.81 24.57 -7.73
N LEU A 39 -0.68 23.50 -8.53
CA LEU A 39 0.35 23.37 -9.55
C LEU A 39 0.30 24.48 -10.62
N GLN A 40 -0.84 25.14 -10.81
CA GLN A 40 -1.02 26.23 -11.78
C GLN A 40 -0.68 27.62 -11.23
N VAL A 41 -0.42 27.77 -9.92
CA VAL A 41 -0.22 29.08 -9.30
C VAL A 41 1.11 29.72 -9.70
N ALA A 42 2.21 28.97 -9.61
CA ALA A 42 3.54 29.41 -10.02
C ALA A 42 4.48 28.22 -10.22
N HIS A 43 5.56 28.40 -10.99
CA HIS A 43 6.56 27.36 -11.24
C HIS A 43 7.16 26.75 -9.96
N ARG A 44 7.56 27.59 -9.00
CA ARG A 44 8.12 27.12 -7.72
C ARG A 44 7.12 26.26 -6.92
N ILE A 45 5.84 26.61 -6.97
CA ILE A 45 4.78 25.85 -6.29
C ILE A 45 4.58 24.51 -6.99
N HIS A 46 4.68 24.46 -8.33
CA HIS A 46 4.71 23.21 -9.06
C HIS A 46 5.84 22.31 -8.53
N GLU A 47 7.07 22.81 -8.46
CA GLU A 47 8.23 22.04 -7.99
C GLU A 47 8.07 21.51 -6.56
N TRP A 48 7.44 22.27 -5.67
CA TRP A 48 7.22 21.84 -4.28
C TRP A 48 6.09 20.81 -4.14
N ILE A 49 5.01 20.96 -4.91
CA ILE A 49 3.78 20.20 -4.71
C ILE A 49 3.69 18.95 -5.58
N GLU A 50 4.35 18.95 -6.73
CA GLU A 50 4.35 17.79 -7.62
C GLU A 50 4.86 16.50 -6.93
N PRO A 51 5.95 16.50 -6.14
CA PRO A 51 6.33 15.35 -5.32
C PRO A 51 5.21 14.81 -4.42
N ILE A 52 4.39 15.70 -3.83
CA ILE A 52 3.28 15.32 -2.93
C ILE A 52 2.17 14.61 -3.70
N LEU A 53 1.92 15.03 -4.95
CA LEU A 53 0.96 14.37 -5.84
C LEU A 53 1.38 12.93 -6.14
N TYR A 54 2.66 12.72 -6.48
CA TYR A 54 3.19 11.42 -6.90
C TYR A 54 3.64 10.53 -5.74
N ASN A 55 3.62 11.04 -4.49
CA ASN A 55 3.94 10.27 -3.29
C ASN A 55 3.15 8.95 -3.20
N THR A 56 1.89 8.97 -3.64
CA THR A 56 0.99 7.82 -3.69
C THR A 56 0.50 7.64 -5.12
N LEU A 57 0.95 6.58 -5.77
CA LEU A 57 0.61 6.27 -7.15
C LEU A 57 -0.37 5.09 -7.17
N MET A 58 -1.57 5.34 -7.71
CA MET A 58 -2.58 4.31 -7.94
C MET A 58 -2.68 4.08 -9.44
N VAL A 59 -2.38 2.87 -9.88
CA VAL A 59 -2.38 2.48 -11.28
C VAL A 59 -3.50 1.50 -11.53
N GLN A 60 -4.52 1.98 -12.24
CA GLN A 60 -5.61 1.17 -12.76
C GLN A 60 -5.56 1.18 -14.27
N ARG A 61 -5.62 0.01 -14.90
CA ARG A 61 -6.02 -0.04 -16.29
C ARG A 61 -7.55 -0.04 -16.35
N LEU A 62 -8.12 1.01 -16.93
CA LEU A 62 -9.57 1.05 -17.19
C LEU A 62 -9.97 -0.15 -18.04
N LYS A 63 -11.11 -0.75 -17.72
CA LYS A 63 -11.64 -1.94 -18.41
C LYS A 63 -12.05 -1.67 -19.86
N ASP A 64 -12.20 -0.40 -20.26
CA ASP A 64 -12.61 -0.06 -21.62
C ASP A 64 -11.38 0.04 -22.54
N PRO A 65 -11.14 -0.94 -23.43
CA PRO A 65 -10.02 -0.91 -24.35
C PRO A 65 -10.01 0.36 -25.22
N LYS A 66 -11.17 0.98 -25.50
CA LYS A 66 -11.27 2.22 -26.28
C LYS A 66 -10.74 3.45 -25.55
N LEU A 67 -10.68 3.42 -24.22
CA LEU A 67 -10.04 4.46 -23.40
C LEU A 67 -8.56 4.14 -23.11
N THR A 68 -8.12 2.88 -23.33
CA THR A 68 -6.75 2.46 -22.97
C THR A 68 -5.67 2.85 -23.96
N GLU A 69 -5.97 3.13 -25.23
CA GLU A 69 -4.95 3.52 -26.21
C GLU A 69 -4.40 4.94 -25.98
N SER A 70 -5.07 5.75 -25.16
CA SER A 70 -4.71 7.14 -24.91
C SER A 70 -4.47 7.48 -23.44
N THR A 71 -4.54 6.51 -22.52
CA THR A 71 -4.23 6.78 -21.11
C THR A 71 -2.72 6.74 -20.93
N PRO A 72 -2.03 7.89 -20.77
CA PRO A 72 -0.59 7.88 -20.53
C PRO A 72 -0.31 7.08 -19.25
N THR A 73 0.62 6.14 -19.35
CA THR A 73 1.16 5.49 -18.17
C THR A 73 1.91 6.54 -17.33
N PRO A 74 2.05 6.34 -16.01
CA PRO A 74 2.88 7.23 -15.20
C PRO A 74 4.31 7.40 -15.75
N ALA A 75 4.83 6.38 -16.44
CA ALA A 75 6.12 6.41 -17.14
C ALA A 75 6.11 7.27 -18.40
N ASP A 76 4.95 7.49 -19.03
CA ASP A 76 4.81 8.40 -20.17
C ASP A 76 4.75 9.86 -19.71
N CYS A 77 4.33 10.09 -18.47
CA CYS A 77 4.21 11.44 -17.89
C CYS A 77 5.50 11.91 -17.21
N ARG A 78 6.30 11.02 -16.63
CA ARG A 78 7.47 11.39 -15.80
C ARG A 78 8.63 10.43 -16.03
N THR A 79 9.85 10.94 -15.80
CA THR A 79 11.06 10.12 -15.96
C THR A 79 11.16 9.06 -14.86
N ALA A 80 11.93 8.01 -15.12
CA ALA A 80 12.17 6.95 -14.14
C ALA A 80 12.83 7.50 -12.86
N GLU A 81 13.73 8.48 -12.97
CA GLU A 81 14.40 9.12 -11.83
C GLU A 81 13.42 9.89 -10.94
N PHE A 82 12.44 10.55 -11.57
CA PHE A 82 11.38 11.25 -10.84
C PHE A 82 10.52 10.26 -10.05
N LEU A 83 10.07 9.17 -10.69
CA LEU A 83 9.27 8.14 -10.02
C LEU A 83 10.07 7.46 -8.90
N ALA A 84 11.35 7.18 -9.13
CA ALA A 84 12.22 6.54 -8.18
C ALA A 84 12.40 7.36 -6.91
N SER A 85 12.36 8.68 -7.00
CA SER A 85 12.58 9.58 -5.86
C SER A 85 11.30 9.97 -5.13
N ASN A 86 10.16 9.97 -5.84
CA ASN A 86 8.92 10.55 -5.31
C ASN A 86 7.83 9.51 -5.01
N VAL A 87 7.82 8.34 -5.66
CA VAL A 87 6.80 7.31 -5.40
C VAL A 87 7.20 6.46 -4.19
N HIS A 88 6.44 6.61 -3.10
CA HIS A 88 6.65 5.86 -1.87
C HIS A 88 5.56 4.83 -1.59
N ARG A 89 4.38 5.02 -2.18
CA ARG A 89 3.24 4.12 -2.03
C ARG A 89 2.68 3.80 -3.42
N LEU A 90 2.63 2.53 -3.77
CA LEU A 90 2.25 2.07 -5.10
C LEU A 90 1.14 1.03 -4.98
N ASN A 91 0.01 1.28 -5.61
CA ASN A 91 -1.05 0.29 -5.77
C ASN A 91 -1.29 0.05 -7.26
N ILE A 92 -1.16 -1.21 -7.67
CA ILE A 92 -1.46 -1.67 -9.02
C ILE A 92 -2.63 -2.63 -8.91
N TYR A 93 -3.75 -2.29 -9.53
CA TYR A 93 -4.95 -3.11 -9.45
C TYR A 93 -5.64 -3.27 -10.80
N GLY A 94 -6.15 -4.49 -11.04
CA GLY A 94 -6.74 -4.89 -12.31
C GLY A 94 -5.74 -5.48 -13.31
N PRO A 95 -6.18 -5.79 -14.55
CA PRO A 95 -5.32 -6.39 -15.57
C PRO A 95 -4.19 -5.43 -15.98
N PHE A 96 -2.94 -5.84 -15.81
CA PHE A 96 -1.77 -5.04 -16.15
C PHE A 96 -0.76 -5.87 -16.98
N PRO A 97 -0.32 -5.40 -18.16
CA PRO A 97 0.68 -6.12 -18.96
C PRO A 97 1.99 -6.32 -18.18
N HIS A 98 2.59 -7.50 -18.27
CA HIS A 98 3.79 -7.83 -17.49
C HIS A 98 4.96 -6.90 -17.79
N GLU A 99 5.17 -6.52 -19.06
CA GLU A 99 6.25 -5.60 -19.44
C GLU A 99 6.06 -4.23 -18.81
N GLN A 100 4.84 -3.68 -18.85
CA GLN A 100 4.53 -2.41 -18.19
C GLN A 100 4.68 -2.53 -16.67
N LEU A 101 4.32 -3.67 -16.08
CA LEU A 101 4.47 -3.92 -14.66
C LEU A 101 5.94 -3.82 -14.26
N HIS A 102 6.82 -4.51 -14.99
CA HIS A 102 8.24 -4.54 -14.72
C HIS A 102 8.87 -3.15 -14.89
N THR A 103 8.53 -2.43 -15.96
CA THR A 103 9.01 -1.04 -16.17
C THR A 103 8.58 -0.13 -15.03
N LEU A 104 7.32 -0.23 -14.58
CA LEU A 104 6.82 0.60 -13.48
C LEU A 104 7.47 0.24 -12.14
N LEU A 105 7.66 -1.06 -11.85
CA LEU A 105 8.31 -1.49 -10.62
C LEU A 105 9.79 -1.10 -10.60
N ASP A 106 10.51 -1.20 -11.73
CA ASP A 106 11.90 -0.72 -11.81
C ASP A 106 11.98 0.80 -11.68
N ALA A 107 10.99 1.55 -12.15
CA ALA A 107 10.96 3.01 -11.95
C ALA A 107 10.68 3.42 -10.50
N CYS A 108 9.96 2.63 -9.69
CA CYS A 108 9.48 3.03 -8.35
C CYS A 108 10.35 2.51 -7.18
N LYS A 109 11.68 2.72 -7.23
CA LYS A 109 12.64 2.11 -6.26
C LYS A 109 12.50 2.58 -4.81
N SER A 110 11.92 3.76 -4.54
CA SER A 110 11.69 4.25 -3.17
C SER A 110 10.36 3.80 -2.54
N THR A 111 9.67 2.85 -3.17
CA THR A 111 8.40 2.31 -2.66
C THR A 111 8.59 1.60 -1.32
N ARG A 112 7.79 1.98 -0.33
CA ARG A 112 7.74 1.38 1.01
C ARG A 112 6.43 0.64 1.27
N ASP A 113 5.34 1.05 0.62
CA ASP A 113 4.02 0.39 0.67
C ASP A 113 3.62 -0.03 -0.75
N LEU A 114 3.56 -1.34 -0.98
CA LEU A 114 3.24 -1.91 -2.28
C LEU A 114 1.99 -2.79 -2.20
N ALA A 115 0.98 -2.47 -3.00
CA ALA A 115 -0.20 -3.31 -3.24
C ALA A 115 -0.24 -3.78 -4.69
N LEU A 116 -0.24 -5.10 -4.91
CA LEU A 116 -0.27 -5.75 -6.22
C LEU A 116 -1.51 -6.63 -6.35
N TRP A 117 -2.60 -6.07 -6.84
CA TRP A 117 -3.92 -6.67 -6.92
C TRP A 117 -4.28 -6.97 -8.39
N VAL A 118 -3.41 -7.73 -9.03
CA VAL A 118 -3.49 -8.11 -10.43
C VAL A 118 -4.07 -9.53 -10.57
N PRO A 119 -4.84 -9.86 -11.61
CA PRO A 119 -5.51 -11.16 -11.74
C PRO A 119 -4.63 -12.31 -12.26
N PHE A 120 -3.38 -12.06 -12.61
CA PHE A 120 -2.48 -13.05 -13.19
C PHE A 120 -1.12 -13.01 -12.50
N PRO A 121 -0.42 -14.16 -12.39
CA PRO A 121 0.92 -14.21 -11.84
C PRO A 121 1.92 -13.52 -12.78
N PRO A 122 2.50 -12.37 -12.40
CA PRO A 122 3.76 -11.96 -13.00
C PRO A 122 4.85 -12.96 -12.60
N PRO A 123 5.73 -13.38 -13.53
CA PRO A 123 6.81 -14.28 -13.19
C PRO A 123 7.86 -13.55 -12.34
N ASN A 124 8.09 -14.05 -11.12
CA ASN A 124 9.23 -13.73 -10.25
C ASN A 124 9.44 -12.23 -9.98
N LEU A 125 8.65 -11.67 -9.05
CA LEU A 125 8.76 -10.26 -8.66
C LEU A 125 9.95 -9.95 -7.73
N LEU A 126 10.58 -10.96 -7.13
CA LEU A 126 11.62 -10.77 -6.11
C LEU A 126 12.76 -9.82 -6.53
N PRO A 127 13.28 -9.84 -7.77
CA PRO A 127 14.35 -8.93 -8.19
C PRO A 127 13.95 -7.45 -8.07
N PHE A 128 12.70 -7.12 -8.37
CA PHE A 128 12.18 -5.75 -8.26
C PHE A 128 12.00 -5.35 -6.79
N LEU A 129 11.44 -6.26 -5.97
CA LEU A 129 11.18 -6.01 -4.55
C LEU A 129 12.47 -5.84 -3.74
N GLN A 130 13.55 -6.54 -4.13
CA GLN A 130 14.85 -6.41 -3.46
C GLN A 130 15.43 -4.99 -3.59
N ALA A 131 15.12 -4.28 -4.67
CA ALA A 131 15.59 -2.91 -4.88
C ALA A 131 14.79 -1.87 -4.08
N MET A 132 13.74 -2.28 -3.37
CA MET A 132 12.82 -1.40 -2.66
C MET A 132 12.98 -1.54 -1.14
N PRO A 133 12.90 -0.44 -0.37
CA PRO A 133 12.87 -0.47 1.10
C PRO A 133 11.46 -0.83 1.60
N LEU A 134 10.92 -1.98 1.21
CA LEU A 134 9.53 -2.36 1.51
C LEU A 134 9.29 -2.59 3.00
N GLU A 135 8.35 -1.83 3.54
CA GLU A 135 7.85 -1.94 4.90
C GLU A 135 6.48 -2.65 4.92
N ARG A 136 5.67 -2.49 3.86
CA ARG A 136 4.30 -2.98 3.74
C ARG A 136 4.06 -3.58 2.35
N LEU A 137 3.48 -4.79 2.32
CA LEU A 137 3.23 -5.53 1.08
C LEU A 137 1.84 -6.17 1.11
N SER A 138 1.01 -5.89 0.11
CA SER A 138 -0.27 -6.57 -0.13
C SER A 138 -0.25 -7.25 -1.49
N VAL A 139 -0.28 -8.59 -1.51
CA VAL A 139 -0.01 -9.36 -2.75
C VAL A 139 -0.60 -10.77 -2.66
N ASP A 140 -0.76 -11.41 -3.82
CA ASP A 140 -0.86 -12.87 -3.87
C ASP A 140 0.55 -13.47 -3.74
N VAL A 141 0.81 -14.17 -2.64
CA VAL A 141 2.16 -14.70 -2.34
C VAL A 141 2.65 -15.66 -3.43
N ALA A 142 1.75 -16.35 -4.14
CA ALA A 142 2.15 -17.22 -5.25
C ALA A 142 2.88 -16.45 -6.35
N TYR A 143 2.58 -15.16 -6.52
CA TYR A 143 3.15 -14.31 -7.56
C TYR A 143 4.57 -13.86 -7.23
N LEU A 144 4.91 -13.76 -5.94
CA LEU A 144 6.24 -13.38 -5.51
C LEU A 144 7.29 -14.39 -5.98
N PHE A 145 6.97 -15.67 -5.85
CA PHE A 145 7.91 -16.78 -6.08
C PHE A 145 7.75 -17.43 -7.46
N GLY A 146 6.92 -16.87 -8.35
CA GLY A 146 6.66 -17.44 -9.68
C GLY A 146 5.92 -18.77 -9.64
N GLY A 147 5.19 -19.06 -8.56
CA GLY A 147 4.50 -20.33 -8.35
C GLY A 147 4.29 -20.66 -6.87
N PRO A 148 3.64 -21.80 -6.57
CA PRO A 148 3.27 -22.17 -5.21
C PRO A 148 4.46 -22.54 -4.31
N LEU A 149 5.60 -22.98 -4.86
CA LEU A 149 6.78 -23.42 -4.09
C LEU A 149 8.06 -23.36 -4.96
N PRO A 150 9.26 -23.20 -4.36
CA PRO A 150 9.50 -22.94 -2.94
C PRO A 150 9.35 -21.46 -2.57
N MET A 151 8.73 -21.21 -1.42
CA MET A 151 8.70 -19.87 -0.81
C MET A 151 9.98 -19.64 0.01
N ASN A 152 10.47 -18.40 0.01
CA ASN A 152 11.63 -18.01 0.81
C ASN A 152 11.42 -16.61 1.39
N PHE A 153 10.81 -16.56 2.58
CA PHE A 153 10.61 -15.29 3.29
C PHE A 153 11.87 -14.81 4.05
N ALA A 154 12.96 -15.58 4.02
CA ALA A 154 14.29 -15.11 4.45
C ALA A 154 15.02 -14.30 3.35
N HIS A 155 14.40 -14.11 2.18
CA HIS A 155 14.96 -13.30 1.10
C HIS A 155 15.18 -11.84 1.54
N PRO A 156 16.27 -11.16 1.12
CA PRO A 156 16.56 -9.77 1.51
C PRO A 156 15.44 -8.76 1.22
N ALA A 157 14.62 -9.01 0.20
CA ALA A 157 13.44 -8.19 -0.13
C ALA A 157 12.42 -8.08 1.02
N PHE A 158 12.46 -8.99 2.00
CA PHE A 158 11.55 -9.00 3.15
C PHE A 158 12.23 -8.59 4.47
N ALA A 159 13.49 -8.13 4.42
CA ALA A 159 14.26 -7.82 5.62
C ALA A 159 13.63 -6.69 6.46
N ALA A 160 13.03 -5.70 5.79
CA ALA A 160 12.35 -4.56 6.42
C ALA A 160 10.82 -4.73 6.47
N LEU A 161 10.27 -5.84 5.96
CA LEU A 161 8.83 -6.02 5.82
C LEU A 161 8.19 -6.22 7.19
N THR A 162 7.32 -5.27 7.58
CA THR A 162 6.61 -5.28 8.87
C THR A 162 5.15 -5.69 8.71
N HIS A 163 4.51 -5.37 7.58
CA HIS A 163 3.12 -5.69 7.28
C HIS A 163 3.00 -6.51 6.01
N LEU A 164 2.33 -7.66 6.09
CA LEU A 164 2.01 -8.50 4.95
C LEU A 164 0.50 -8.76 4.87
N ASP A 165 -0.11 -8.40 3.74
CA ASP A 165 -1.51 -8.69 3.44
C ASP A 165 -1.61 -9.71 2.29
N VAL A 166 -2.05 -10.92 2.62
CA VAL A 166 -2.12 -12.06 1.71
C VAL A 166 -3.51 -12.09 1.06
N GLN A 167 -3.58 -11.78 -0.23
CA GLN A 167 -4.85 -11.73 -0.96
C GLN A 167 -5.48 -13.11 -1.19
N ASN A 168 -4.68 -14.11 -1.54
CA ASN A 168 -5.16 -15.46 -1.80
C ASN A 168 -4.31 -16.45 -1.02
N ALA A 169 -4.81 -16.91 0.13
CA ALA A 169 -4.21 -18.02 0.84
C ALA A 169 -4.74 -19.34 0.26
N VAL A 170 -4.25 -19.71 -0.92
CA VAL A 170 -4.47 -21.07 -1.47
C VAL A 170 -3.66 -22.12 -0.69
N PHE A 171 -2.86 -21.68 0.28
CA PHE A 171 -1.97 -22.52 1.05
C PHE A 171 -2.68 -23.02 2.32
N ASP A 172 -3.12 -24.29 2.32
CA ASP A 172 -3.31 -25.09 3.55
C ASP A 172 -2.04 -25.90 3.87
N ASP A 173 -0.88 -25.39 3.47
CA ASP A 173 0.40 -26.05 3.68
C ASP A 173 1.07 -25.48 4.93
N TRP A 174 1.50 -26.37 5.83
CA TRP A 174 2.27 -26.03 7.01
C TRP A 174 3.55 -25.26 6.68
N ARG A 175 4.10 -25.50 5.48
CA ARG A 175 5.30 -24.82 4.98
C ARG A 175 5.13 -23.30 4.88
N PHE A 176 3.91 -22.83 4.65
CA PHE A 176 3.63 -21.41 4.49
C PHE A 176 3.98 -20.61 5.74
N TYR A 177 3.42 -20.99 6.90
CA TYR A 177 3.69 -20.25 8.14
C TYR A 177 5.09 -20.52 8.71
N THR A 178 5.69 -21.67 8.43
CA THR A 178 7.10 -21.91 8.82
C THR A 178 8.05 -21.02 8.04
N GLU A 179 7.79 -20.79 6.76
CA GLU A 179 8.58 -19.84 5.98
C GLU A 179 8.28 -18.40 6.41
N LEU A 180 7.02 -18.02 6.63
CA LEU A 180 6.66 -16.69 7.16
C LEU A 180 7.40 -16.34 8.46
N ALA A 181 7.57 -17.31 9.36
CA ALA A 181 8.31 -17.11 10.61
C ALA A 181 9.78 -16.69 10.41
N ARG A 182 10.33 -16.87 9.19
CA ARG A 182 11.67 -16.45 8.80
C ARG A 182 11.74 -15.00 8.35
N ALA A 183 10.61 -14.32 8.15
CA ALA A 183 10.58 -12.89 7.87
C ALA A 183 10.98 -12.12 9.16
N PRO A 184 12.16 -11.48 9.21
CA PRO A 184 12.76 -11.07 10.48
C PRO A 184 12.07 -9.86 11.12
N ALA A 185 11.31 -9.06 10.37
CA ALA A 185 10.66 -7.84 10.85
C ALA A 185 9.12 -7.94 10.87
N LEU A 186 8.55 -9.08 10.48
CA LEU A 186 7.10 -9.21 10.31
C LEU A 186 6.37 -9.11 11.65
N THR A 187 5.50 -8.12 11.77
CA THR A 187 4.72 -7.83 12.99
C THR A 187 3.22 -7.85 12.74
N HIS A 188 2.78 -7.61 11.51
CA HIS A 188 1.38 -7.55 11.10
C HIS A 188 1.16 -8.47 9.90
N LEU A 189 0.21 -9.39 10.03
CA LEU A 189 -0.15 -10.33 8.98
C LEU A 189 -1.66 -10.31 8.78
N SER A 190 -2.14 -10.16 7.55
CA SER A 190 -3.55 -10.36 7.22
C SER A 190 -3.76 -11.39 6.13
N PHE A 191 -4.91 -12.03 6.19
CA PHE A 191 -5.42 -12.92 5.16
C PHE A 191 -6.74 -12.36 4.64
N ARG A 192 -6.92 -12.34 3.32
CA ARG A 192 -8.20 -11.98 2.71
C ARG A 192 -9.07 -13.19 2.43
N ASP A 193 -10.35 -13.04 2.73
CA ASP A 193 -11.43 -13.99 2.41
C ASP A 193 -11.21 -15.41 2.94
N LYS A 194 -10.56 -16.28 2.15
CA LYS A 194 -10.45 -17.73 2.42
C LYS A 194 -9.10 -18.05 3.04
N PHE A 195 -9.13 -18.70 4.18
CA PHE A 195 -7.95 -19.25 4.85
C PHE A 195 -8.37 -20.48 5.65
N HIS A 196 -7.42 -21.36 5.93
CA HIS A 196 -7.67 -22.48 6.82
C HIS A 196 -7.29 -22.10 8.27
N PRO A 197 -8.11 -22.43 9.29
CA PRO A 197 -7.82 -22.07 10.70
C PRO A 197 -6.45 -22.56 11.20
N ARG A 198 -5.95 -23.68 10.64
CA ARG A 198 -4.60 -24.19 10.96
C ARG A 198 -3.50 -23.20 10.54
N VAL A 199 -3.67 -22.47 9.45
CA VAL A 199 -2.71 -21.46 8.99
C VAL A 199 -2.63 -20.30 9.98
N LEU A 200 -3.78 -19.83 10.47
CA LEU A 200 -3.82 -18.77 11.48
C LEU A 200 -3.12 -19.19 12.77
N ARG A 201 -3.47 -20.37 13.29
CA ARG A 201 -2.83 -20.92 14.51
C ARG A 201 -1.33 -21.15 14.30
N GLY A 202 -0.95 -21.67 13.14
CA GLY A 202 0.45 -21.87 12.76
C GLY A 202 1.23 -20.55 12.75
N ALA A 203 0.69 -19.50 12.13
CA ALA A 203 1.29 -18.17 12.13
C ALA A 203 1.42 -17.58 13.54
N LEU A 204 0.36 -17.65 14.35
CA LEU A 204 0.38 -17.17 15.75
C LEU A 204 1.44 -17.90 16.60
N ALA A 205 1.64 -19.20 16.35
CA ALA A 205 2.58 -20.03 17.11
C ALA A 205 4.04 -19.86 16.66
N HIS A 206 4.30 -19.68 15.37
CA HIS A 206 5.67 -19.70 14.83
C HIS A 206 6.25 -18.30 14.56
N CYS A 207 5.41 -17.30 14.27
CA CYS A 207 5.86 -15.93 14.03
C CYS A 207 6.03 -15.19 15.37
N ALA A 208 7.21 -15.35 16.00
CA ALA A 208 7.47 -14.84 17.35
C ALA A 208 7.31 -13.31 17.51
N LYS A 209 7.46 -12.54 16.43
CA LYS A 209 7.32 -11.07 16.44
C LYS A 209 5.92 -10.58 16.06
N LEU A 210 5.01 -11.51 15.73
CA LEU A 210 3.67 -11.16 15.28
C LEU A 210 2.88 -10.52 16.43
N ARG A 211 2.43 -9.29 16.20
CA ARG A 211 1.62 -8.46 17.11
C ARG A 211 0.15 -8.43 16.71
N ALA A 212 -0.12 -8.53 15.41
CA ALA A 212 -1.47 -8.52 14.89
C ALA A 212 -1.63 -9.58 13.80
N LEU A 213 -2.71 -10.37 13.91
CA LEU A 213 -3.15 -11.29 12.88
C LEU A 213 -4.59 -10.96 12.51
N GLY A 214 -4.78 -10.47 11.29
CA GLY A 214 -6.07 -10.05 10.77
C GLY A 214 -6.67 -11.03 9.77
N VAL A 215 -7.99 -11.14 9.79
CA VAL A 215 -8.78 -11.65 8.67
C VAL A 215 -9.59 -10.49 8.11
N ILE A 216 -9.33 -10.16 6.85
CA ILE A 216 -10.05 -9.10 6.14
C ILE A 216 -11.10 -9.77 5.25
N TRP A 217 -12.36 -9.66 5.66
CA TRP A 217 -13.48 -10.31 4.98
C TRP A 217 -14.15 -9.34 4.01
N SER A 218 -14.34 -9.75 2.76
CA SER A 218 -15.15 -9.02 1.79
C SER A 218 -16.53 -9.67 1.63
N PRO A 219 -17.64 -8.95 1.91
CA PRO A 219 -19.00 -9.48 1.75
C PRO A 219 -19.31 -9.89 0.32
N ARG A 220 -18.56 -9.38 -0.67
CA ARG A 220 -18.74 -9.69 -2.09
C ARG A 220 -18.14 -11.04 -2.50
N ARG A 221 -17.20 -11.59 -1.73
CA ARG A 221 -16.34 -12.70 -2.18
C ARG A 221 -16.49 -14.00 -1.38
N SER A 222 -17.02 -13.96 -0.15
CA SER A 222 -16.92 -15.10 0.75
C SER A 222 -18.25 -15.47 1.41
N ALA A 223 -18.58 -16.77 1.33
CA ALA A 223 -19.59 -17.45 2.13
C ALA A 223 -18.97 -18.20 3.33
N VAL A 224 -17.72 -17.89 3.70
CA VAL A 224 -17.03 -18.61 4.80
C VAL A 224 -17.44 -18.01 6.14
N ASP A 225 -18.16 -18.83 6.91
CA ASP A 225 -18.51 -18.57 8.30
C ASP A 225 -17.32 -18.86 9.23
N VAL A 226 -16.42 -17.90 9.41
CA VAL A 226 -15.50 -17.95 10.55
C VAL A 226 -16.34 -17.67 11.80
N LYS A 227 -16.55 -18.69 12.62
CA LYS A 227 -17.36 -18.54 13.83
C LYS A 227 -16.52 -17.88 14.91
N GLU A 228 -17.13 -16.93 15.62
CA GLU A 228 -16.54 -16.35 16.82
C GLU A 228 -16.07 -17.48 17.77
N GLY A 229 -14.84 -17.38 18.26
CA GLY A 229 -14.24 -18.39 19.16
C GLY A 229 -13.43 -19.50 18.50
N GLU A 230 -13.36 -19.58 17.16
CA GLU A 230 -12.51 -20.58 16.48
C GLU A 230 -10.99 -20.33 16.69
N VAL A 231 -10.62 -19.06 16.84
CA VAL A 231 -9.27 -18.61 17.19
C VAL A 231 -9.35 -17.76 18.45
N VAL A 232 -8.72 -18.24 19.53
CA VAL A 232 -8.68 -17.55 20.83
C VAL A 232 -7.25 -17.09 21.08
N ASP A 233 -6.91 -15.92 20.55
CA ASP A 233 -5.62 -15.24 20.74
C ASP A 233 -5.86 -13.73 20.77
N ALA A 234 -5.22 -13.01 21.69
CA ALA A 234 -5.43 -11.57 21.88
C ALA A 234 -4.99 -10.76 20.65
N ARG A 235 -4.02 -11.28 19.88
CA ARG A 235 -3.48 -10.67 18.65
C ARG A 235 -4.37 -10.87 17.44
N PHE A 236 -5.35 -11.76 17.53
CA PHE A 236 -6.24 -12.08 16.42
C PHE A 236 -7.40 -11.08 16.32
N PHE A 237 -7.69 -10.60 15.12
CA PHE A 237 -8.90 -9.84 14.80
C PHE A 237 -9.46 -10.24 13.44
N MET A 238 -10.72 -9.92 13.23
CA MET A 238 -11.39 -10.05 11.95
C MET A 238 -12.12 -8.75 11.69
N VAL A 239 -12.12 -8.27 10.44
CA VAL A 239 -12.74 -7.00 10.04
C VAL A 239 -13.46 -7.17 8.71
N VAL A 240 -14.61 -6.50 8.57
CA VAL A 240 -15.33 -6.40 7.30
C VAL A 240 -14.73 -5.26 6.49
N CYS A 241 -14.38 -5.54 5.24
CA CYS A 241 -13.84 -4.54 4.32
C CYS A 241 -14.61 -4.62 3.00
N GLU A 242 -15.53 -3.66 2.81
CA GLU A 242 -16.37 -3.59 1.62
C GLU A 242 -15.57 -3.17 0.38
N ASP A 243 -14.70 -2.18 0.54
CA ASP A 243 -13.83 -1.65 -0.49
C ASP A 243 -12.37 -1.64 -0.02
N ALA A 244 -11.63 -2.66 -0.45
CA ALA A 244 -10.21 -2.79 -0.15
C ALA A 244 -9.38 -1.63 -0.70
N LEU A 245 -9.77 -1.09 -1.86
CA LEU A 245 -9.04 -0.05 -2.56
C LEU A 245 -9.16 1.28 -1.83
N GLU A 246 -10.39 1.65 -1.48
CA GLU A 246 -10.64 2.84 -0.67
C GLU A 246 -9.89 2.75 0.66
N GLU A 247 -9.95 1.60 1.32
CA GLU A 247 -9.25 1.37 2.60
C GLU A 247 -7.73 1.53 2.48
N TRP A 248 -7.13 0.95 1.43
CA TRP A 248 -5.69 1.12 1.18
C TRP A 248 -5.36 2.57 0.85
N GLU A 249 -6.17 3.25 0.03
CA GLU A 249 -5.98 4.65 -0.36
C GLU A 249 -6.03 5.58 0.85
N VAL A 250 -6.97 5.36 1.78
CA VAL A 250 -7.04 6.11 3.04
C VAL A 250 -5.76 5.96 3.85
N GLY A 251 -5.28 4.73 4.04
CA GLY A 251 -4.01 4.45 4.74
C GLY A 251 -2.80 5.08 4.03
N ALA A 252 -2.72 4.87 2.73
CA ALA A 252 -1.66 5.41 1.89
C ALA A 252 -1.67 6.95 1.86
N ARG A 253 -2.78 7.59 2.21
CA ARG A 253 -2.86 9.05 2.28
C ARG A 253 -2.60 9.63 3.67
N GLY A 254 -2.25 8.80 4.64
CA GLY A 254 -2.02 9.19 6.05
C GLY A 254 -3.28 9.15 6.91
N GLY A 255 -4.38 8.62 6.39
CA GLY A 255 -5.58 8.32 7.18
C GLY A 255 -5.40 7.07 8.04
N ARG A 256 -6.44 6.74 8.83
CA ARG A 256 -6.45 5.54 9.67
C ARG A 256 -6.92 4.34 8.85
N ASP A 257 -5.98 3.48 8.51
CA ASP A 257 -6.24 2.21 7.83
C ASP A 257 -6.75 1.10 8.80
N ILE A 258 -6.88 -0.12 8.29
CA ILE A 258 -7.25 -1.31 9.08
C ILE A 258 -6.28 -1.51 10.25
N TRP A 259 -4.98 -1.33 10.05
CA TRP A 259 -3.97 -1.60 11.08
C TRP A 259 -4.05 -0.58 12.21
N ALA A 260 -4.14 0.70 11.89
CA ALA A 260 -4.33 1.79 12.85
C ALA A 260 -5.63 1.63 13.68
N ARG A 261 -6.63 0.93 13.14
CA ARG A 261 -7.87 0.59 13.88
C ARG A 261 -7.77 -0.71 14.65
N ALA A 262 -7.02 -1.69 14.15
CA ALA A 262 -6.84 -3.00 14.77
C ALA A 262 -5.96 -2.93 16.03
N GLU A 263 -4.91 -2.09 16.03
CA GLU A 263 -3.98 -1.98 17.17
C GLU A 263 -4.68 -1.61 18.49
N PRO A 264 -5.52 -0.55 18.57
CA PRO A 264 -6.29 -0.27 19.79
C PRO A 264 -7.25 -1.39 20.18
N PHE A 265 -7.78 -2.14 19.22
CA PHE A 265 -8.67 -3.27 19.50
C PHE A 265 -7.91 -4.45 20.11
N ILE A 266 -6.73 -4.78 19.58
CA ILE A 266 -5.83 -5.80 20.12
C ILE A 266 -5.36 -5.41 21.52
N ALA A 267 -4.94 -4.17 21.72
CA ALA A 267 -4.50 -3.68 23.04
C ALA A 267 -5.58 -3.87 24.11
N LYS A 268 -6.85 -3.63 23.78
CA LYS A 268 -7.98 -3.89 24.71
C LYS A 268 -8.17 -5.37 25.04
N LYS A 269 -7.89 -6.28 24.11
CA LYS A 269 -7.90 -7.73 24.38
C LYS A 269 -6.77 -8.12 25.31
N GLU A 270 -5.56 -7.64 25.05
CA GLU A 270 -4.37 -7.91 25.87
C GLU A 270 -4.54 -7.38 27.30
N ALA A 271 -5.20 -6.23 27.46
CA ALA A 271 -5.54 -5.66 28.75
C ALA A 271 -6.72 -6.36 29.47
N GLY A 272 -7.44 -7.27 28.80
CA GLY A 272 -8.63 -7.93 29.36
C GLY A 272 -9.87 -7.04 29.44
N GLU A 273 -9.88 -5.88 28.80
CA GLU A 273 -11.03 -4.96 28.74
C GLU A 273 -12.18 -5.53 27.89
N ILE A 274 -11.84 -6.35 26.90
CA ILE A 274 -12.79 -7.07 26.05
C ILE A 274 -12.41 -8.56 25.97
N LYS A 275 -13.38 -9.42 25.65
CA LYS A 275 -13.14 -10.86 25.52
C LYS A 275 -12.11 -11.14 24.43
N VAL A 276 -11.14 -12.01 24.71
CA VAL A 276 -10.13 -12.44 23.73
C VAL A 276 -10.76 -13.06 22.48
N SER A 277 -11.88 -13.76 22.63
CA SER A 277 -12.64 -14.38 21.53
C SER A 277 -13.42 -13.38 20.67
N LEU A 278 -13.59 -12.12 21.11
CA LEU A 278 -14.41 -11.13 20.41
C LEU A 278 -13.76 -10.79 19.06
N VAL A 279 -14.55 -10.71 17.99
CA VAL A 279 -14.10 -10.30 16.66
C VAL A 279 -14.58 -8.88 16.33
N TRP A 280 -13.82 -8.13 15.52
CA TRP A 280 -14.14 -6.75 15.14
C TRP A 280 -15.07 -6.72 13.91
N LEU A 281 -16.35 -7.00 14.12
CA LEU A 281 -17.37 -6.87 13.08
C LEU A 281 -17.91 -5.43 13.07
N LYS A 282 -17.32 -4.53 12.28
CA LYS A 282 -17.93 -3.23 11.93
C LYS A 282 -17.69 -2.92 10.48
#